data_AF-A0A0U3DQ41-F1
#
_entry.id   AF-A0A0U3DQ41-F1
#
_cell.length_a   1.000
_cell.length_b   1.000
_cell.length_c   1.000
_cell.angle_alpha   90.00
_cell.angle_beta   90.00
_cell.angle_gamma   90.00
#
_symmetry.space_group_name_H-M   'P 1'
#
loop_
_entity.id
_entity.type
_entity.pdbx_description
1 polymer ?
#
loop_
_entity_poly.entity_id
_entity_poly.type
_entity_poly.pdbx_seq_one_letter_code
_entity_poly.pdbx_strand_id
1 'polypeptide(L)'
;MCMYIYCIKDIVFLTCFIIMLGFSMVETKSKGISFYNYLINNGYYFNKELIENYLLSLKVKPFVIFTGNSGTGKTKLSQLFAKYISSFGDLNDDSLDIFESDDRSDTISDEFVVVKAKTNYSSWKNKGWTLGKDDFKNILPIRECETKFNMIVDGISAIGSINLGFQLYYESNEIQNYFKELYEDDDSQVVDLKIDCESLRNFISDDYLEPNGSIIITQKSNKSSYNERQWMMNKDIFKYLPFHNGYFECNVDVNDIKSKAKFRIVPKLSFSPNDELQNYLQKNHGKIVNIELKIDKFDFDNFEQKFDNNEDNLKETNELISSNPITPKYAIIPVGANWTDNSNILGYFNAITEKYQTTPAYDLIYEASSDNYNSYFLILDEMNLSHVERYFSDFLSAIESKESIPLYGGSQLKLTLPDNLFIIGTVNVDETTYMFSPKVLDRANTIEFDTLSVSDYINLNLDNDDFKGDINYLQSPLIDSDISNLNIVDLKEILSEISCTGGNLLQVLTNELNSFQSKLKPAGFDFGFRVINEILRFMVVAWRYENSPDNWDNWQRYFDAQIKQKILPKLHGSQKAIGNVLNDLFNSCLINSDNNEQAKLFDLSENNCKYYTSALKLQNMAKVLSDQRYVSFIN
;
A
#
# COMPACT_ATOMS: atom_id res chain seq x y z
N MET A 1 22.89 -28.74 -60.31
CA MET A 1 21.82 -27.87 -60.83
C MET A 1 20.54 -28.70 -60.79
N CYS A 2 19.47 -28.20 -60.14
CA CYS A 2 18.26 -28.92 -59.68
C CYS A 2 18.35 -29.63 -58.31
N MET A 3 18.30 -28.87 -57.20
CA MET A 3 17.69 -29.33 -55.94
C MET A 3 17.43 -28.20 -54.92
N TYR A 4 16.89 -27.04 -55.34
CA TYR A 4 16.65 -25.91 -54.42
C TYR A 4 15.41 -25.06 -54.76
N ILE A 5 14.36 -25.67 -55.33
CA ILE A 5 13.09 -24.97 -55.60
C ILE A 5 11.95 -25.94 -55.29
N TYR A 6 11.72 -26.28 -54.02
CA TYR A 6 10.46 -26.92 -53.57
C TYR A 6 10.29 -26.88 -52.04
N CYS A 7 10.67 -25.78 -51.37
CA CYS A 7 10.47 -25.66 -49.91
C CYS A 7 10.10 -24.23 -49.46
N ILE A 8 9.30 -23.51 -50.25
CA ILE A 8 8.78 -22.17 -49.90
C ILE A 8 7.26 -22.08 -50.21
N LYS A 9 6.51 -23.17 -49.98
CA LYS A 9 5.03 -23.11 -50.04
C LYS A 9 4.29 -23.66 -48.81
N ASP A 10 4.99 -24.32 -47.88
CA ASP A 10 4.35 -24.87 -46.67
C ASP A 10 4.55 -24.03 -45.39
N ILE A 11 5.28 -22.91 -45.45
CA ILE A 11 5.48 -22.01 -44.29
C ILE A 11 4.36 -20.96 -44.15
N VAL A 12 3.58 -20.69 -45.21
CA VAL A 12 2.50 -19.69 -45.17
C VAL A 12 1.16 -20.29 -44.71
N PHE A 13 1.03 -21.62 -44.71
CA PHE A 13 -0.19 -22.28 -44.22
C PHE A 13 -0.16 -22.61 -42.72
N LEU A 14 1.03 -22.67 -42.09
CA LEU A 14 1.17 -22.97 -40.66
C LEU A 14 1.01 -21.73 -39.77
N THR A 15 1.30 -20.54 -40.29
CA THR A 15 1.11 -19.26 -39.58
C THR A 15 -0.36 -18.82 -39.50
N CYS A 16 -1.23 -19.28 -40.41
CA CYS A 16 -2.66 -19.00 -40.34
C CYS A 16 -3.47 -20.01 -39.51
N PHE A 17 -2.93 -21.20 -39.18
CA PHE A 17 -3.67 -22.21 -38.41
C PHE A 17 -3.52 -22.05 -36.87
N ILE A 18 -2.48 -21.34 -36.41
CA ILE A 18 -2.30 -21.01 -34.97
C ILE A 18 -3.17 -19.80 -34.55
N ILE A 19 -3.71 -19.04 -35.50
CA ILE A 19 -4.56 -17.87 -35.24
C ILE A 19 -6.05 -18.23 -35.04
N MET A 20 -6.48 -19.48 -35.32
CA MET A 20 -7.91 -19.86 -35.31
C MET A 20 -8.35 -20.91 -34.27
N LEU A 21 -7.51 -21.30 -33.29
CA LEU A 21 -7.94 -22.19 -32.21
C LEU A 21 -7.72 -21.57 -30.83
N GLY A 22 -8.68 -20.74 -30.44
CA GLY A 22 -9.33 -20.81 -29.12
C GLY A 22 -8.45 -20.62 -27.89
N PHE A 23 -7.95 -19.40 -27.67
CA PHE A 23 -8.02 -18.83 -26.33
C PHE A 23 -9.24 -17.92 -26.29
N SER A 24 -10.28 -18.40 -25.60
CA SER A 24 -11.35 -17.54 -25.13
C SER A 24 -10.72 -16.45 -24.27
N MET A 25 -10.56 -15.25 -24.81
CA MET A 25 -10.38 -14.06 -23.99
C MET A 25 -11.68 -13.88 -23.22
N VAL A 26 -11.70 -14.40 -22.00
CA VAL A 26 -12.54 -13.84 -20.96
C VAL A 26 -11.92 -12.47 -20.68
N GLU A 27 -12.61 -11.41 -21.06
CA GLU A 27 -12.26 -10.04 -20.68
C GLU A 27 -12.31 -9.94 -19.15
N THR A 28 -11.18 -10.15 -18.51
CA THR A 28 -11.00 -9.88 -17.07
C THR A 28 -10.65 -8.40 -16.92
N LYS A 29 -11.66 -7.63 -16.49
CA LYS A 29 -11.55 -6.26 -15.96
C LYS A 29 -10.28 -6.08 -15.11
N SER A 30 -9.50 -5.04 -15.36
CA SER A 30 -8.23 -4.74 -14.67
C SER A 30 -8.45 -4.44 -13.17
N LYS A 31 -8.31 -5.47 -12.33
CA LYS A 31 -7.86 -5.31 -10.93
C LYS A 31 -6.41 -4.80 -10.97
N GLY A 32 -6.02 -3.92 -10.04
CA GLY A 32 -4.61 -3.59 -9.83
C GLY A 32 -3.77 -4.87 -9.72
N ILE A 33 -2.57 -4.86 -10.31
CA ILE A 33 -1.66 -6.01 -10.29
C ILE A 33 -1.23 -6.22 -8.83
N SER A 34 -1.45 -7.40 -8.25
CA SER A 34 -0.96 -7.70 -6.90
C SER A 34 0.56 -7.71 -6.81
N PHE A 35 1.11 -7.59 -5.60
CA PHE A 35 2.56 -7.62 -5.43
C PHE A 35 3.21 -8.91 -5.98
N TYR A 36 2.55 -10.06 -5.84
CA TYR A 36 3.07 -11.32 -6.37
C TYR A 36 3.12 -11.32 -7.91
N ASN A 37 2.05 -10.86 -8.57
CA ASN A 37 2.06 -10.71 -10.02
C ASN A 37 3.08 -9.66 -10.48
N TYR A 38 3.27 -8.59 -9.71
CA TYR A 38 4.32 -7.60 -9.97
C TYR A 38 5.72 -8.24 -9.92
N LEU A 39 6.00 -9.12 -8.96
CA LEU A 39 7.27 -9.86 -8.90
C LEU A 39 7.49 -10.74 -10.12
N ILE A 40 6.47 -11.52 -10.51
CA ILE A 40 6.52 -12.39 -11.69
C ILE A 40 6.77 -11.57 -12.97
N ASN A 41 6.04 -10.46 -13.14
CA ASN A 41 6.20 -9.57 -14.29
C ASN A 41 7.61 -8.94 -14.36
N ASN A 42 8.27 -8.78 -13.21
CA ASN A 42 9.65 -8.31 -13.12
C ASN A 42 10.69 -9.45 -13.16
N GLY A 43 10.28 -10.69 -13.43
CA GLY A 43 11.17 -11.85 -13.57
C GLY A 43 11.66 -12.45 -12.26
N TYR A 44 11.00 -12.13 -11.14
CA TYR A 44 11.35 -12.66 -9.82
C TYR A 44 10.29 -13.64 -9.33
N TYR A 45 10.73 -14.81 -8.90
CA TYR A 45 9.87 -15.82 -8.33
C TYR A 45 10.25 -16.07 -6.87
N PHE A 46 9.25 -16.01 -6.00
CA PHE A 46 9.35 -16.35 -4.59
C PHE A 46 8.17 -17.25 -4.23
N ASN A 47 8.35 -18.12 -3.24
CA ASN A 47 7.24 -18.93 -2.72
C ASN A 47 6.13 -17.99 -2.19
N LYS A 48 4.88 -18.25 -2.57
CA LYS A 48 3.70 -17.47 -2.14
C LYS A 48 3.61 -17.36 -0.61
N GLU A 49 3.88 -18.45 0.11
CA GLU A 49 3.87 -18.45 1.58
C GLU A 49 4.97 -17.57 2.17
N LEU A 50 6.12 -17.43 1.51
CA LEU A 50 7.17 -16.50 1.92
C LEU A 50 6.72 -15.05 1.74
N ILE A 51 6.05 -14.72 0.62
CA ILE A 51 5.48 -13.40 0.38
C ILE A 51 4.41 -13.08 1.43
N GLU A 52 3.48 -14.01 1.67
CA GLU A 52 2.40 -13.87 2.63
C GLU A 52 2.94 -13.62 4.04
N ASN A 53 3.90 -14.45 4.48
CA ASN A 53 4.56 -14.30 5.77
C ASN A 53 5.32 -12.98 5.92
N TYR A 54 5.93 -12.49 4.83
CA TYR A 54 6.59 -11.20 4.81
C TYR A 54 5.59 -10.05 5.01
N LEU A 55 4.50 -10.03 4.26
CA LEU A 55 3.48 -8.98 4.37
C LEU A 55 2.76 -9.01 5.72
N LEU A 56 2.42 -10.20 6.23
CA LEU A 56 1.88 -10.39 7.59
C LEU A 56 2.84 -9.86 8.66
N SER A 57 4.15 -10.13 8.50
CA SER A 57 5.16 -9.66 9.46
C SER A 57 5.26 -8.15 9.50
N LEU A 58 5.21 -7.48 8.33
CA LEU A 58 5.27 -6.01 8.24
C LEU A 58 4.08 -5.34 8.94
N LYS A 59 2.87 -5.90 8.80
CA LYS A 59 1.66 -5.43 9.49
C LYS A 59 1.76 -5.49 11.02
N VAL A 60 2.37 -6.55 11.53
CA VAL A 60 2.51 -6.74 12.98
C VAL A 60 3.58 -5.82 13.56
N LYS A 61 4.70 -5.67 12.84
CA LYS A 61 5.84 -4.90 13.32
C LYS A 61 6.73 -4.43 12.18
N PRO A 62 7.20 -3.17 12.21
CA PRO A 62 8.04 -2.61 11.15
C PRO A 62 9.51 -3.08 11.19
N PHE A 63 9.82 -4.24 11.76
CA PHE A 63 11.19 -4.78 11.73
C PHE A 63 11.21 -6.26 11.38
N VAL A 64 11.80 -6.59 10.24
CA VAL A 64 11.90 -7.95 9.69
C VAL A 64 13.36 -8.25 9.35
N ILE A 65 13.79 -9.49 9.61
CA ILE A 65 15.11 -9.99 9.25
C ILE A 65 14.94 -11.13 8.25
N PHE A 66 15.60 -11.03 7.12
CA PHE A 66 15.68 -12.07 6.10
C PHE A 66 16.98 -12.84 6.23
N THR A 67 16.90 -14.15 6.43
CA THR A 67 18.06 -15.05 6.50
C THR A 67 18.06 -16.01 5.32
N GLY A 68 19.23 -16.40 4.82
CA GLY A 68 19.33 -17.44 3.78
C GLY A 68 20.63 -17.31 3.00
N ASN A 69 20.86 -18.24 2.08
CA ASN A 69 22.07 -18.26 1.25
C ASN A 69 22.18 -17.01 0.37
N SER A 70 23.40 -16.69 -0.06
CA SER A 70 23.61 -15.62 -1.04
C SER A 70 22.87 -15.93 -2.34
N GLY A 71 22.34 -14.90 -3.00
CA GLY A 71 21.62 -15.04 -4.27
C GLY A 71 20.15 -15.47 -4.18
N THR A 72 19.58 -15.67 -2.98
CA THR A 72 18.15 -16.03 -2.81
C THR A 72 17.18 -14.85 -2.96
N GLY A 73 17.66 -13.64 -3.27
CA GLY A 73 16.81 -12.48 -3.56
C GLY A 73 16.31 -11.68 -2.35
N LYS A 74 16.84 -11.91 -1.14
CA LYS A 74 16.46 -11.22 0.12
C LYS A 74 16.32 -9.70 -0.02
N THR A 75 17.41 -9.02 -0.36
CA THR A 75 17.45 -7.54 -0.52
C THR A 75 16.54 -7.09 -1.66
N LYS A 76 16.45 -7.92 -2.71
CA LYS A 76 15.65 -7.61 -3.91
C LYS A 76 14.14 -7.65 -3.64
N LEU A 77 13.67 -8.58 -2.81
CA LEU A 77 12.25 -8.66 -2.44
C LEU A 77 11.77 -7.35 -1.81
N SER A 78 12.50 -6.83 -0.82
CA SER A 78 12.15 -5.56 -0.17
C SER A 78 12.27 -4.35 -1.08
N GLN A 79 13.30 -4.32 -1.94
CA GLN A 79 13.41 -3.26 -2.96
C GLN A 79 12.23 -3.27 -3.92
N LEU A 80 11.80 -4.44 -4.38
CA LEU A 80 10.67 -4.58 -5.29
C LEU A 80 9.35 -4.24 -4.58
N PHE A 81 9.20 -4.59 -3.31
CA PHE A 81 8.03 -4.20 -2.53
C PHE A 81 7.93 -2.68 -2.35
N ALA A 82 9.03 -2.01 -1.98
CA ALA A 82 9.07 -0.56 -1.89
C ALA A 82 8.71 0.11 -3.23
N LYS A 83 9.23 -0.42 -4.34
CA LYS A 83 8.89 0.06 -5.70
C LYS A 83 7.43 -0.17 -6.04
N TYR A 84 6.90 -1.34 -5.70
CA TYR A 84 5.50 -1.69 -5.90
C TYR A 84 4.59 -0.69 -5.17
N ILE A 85 4.81 -0.47 -3.88
CA ILE A 85 4.05 0.49 -3.09
C ILE A 85 4.13 1.90 -3.67
N SER A 86 5.33 2.36 -4.05
CA SER A 86 5.47 3.69 -4.67
C SER A 86 4.77 3.80 -6.04
N SER A 87 4.62 2.71 -6.77
CA SER A 87 4.00 2.71 -8.12
C SER A 87 2.48 2.57 -8.09
N PHE A 88 1.93 1.89 -7.07
CA PHE A 88 0.51 1.58 -6.98
C PHE A 88 -0.19 2.28 -5.79
N GLY A 89 0.55 3.03 -4.98
CA GLY A 89 0.09 3.79 -3.82
C GLY A 89 -0.06 2.94 -2.56
N ASP A 90 0.17 3.55 -1.39
CA ASP A 90 -0.32 3.01 -0.12
C ASP A 90 -1.84 3.20 -0.09
N LEU A 91 -2.60 2.10 -0.10
CA LEU A 91 -4.04 2.18 0.12
C LEU A 91 -4.24 2.60 1.58
N ASN A 92 -4.42 3.89 1.88
CA ASN A 92 -4.59 4.37 3.26
C ASN A 92 -6.08 4.45 3.66
N ASP A 93 -6.36 4.00 4.89
CA ASP A 93 -7.67 3.86 5.55
C ASP A 93 -8.34 5.20 5.88
N ASP A 94 -7.62 6.33 5.80
CA ASP A 94 -8.22 7.67 5.95
C ASP A 94 -9.11 8.07 4.74
N SER A 95 -9.28 7.16 3.79
CA SER A 95 -10.27 7.22 2.70
C SER A 95 -11.50 6.32 2.92
N LEU A 96 -11.61 5.63 4.05
CA LEU A 96 -12.62 4.57 4.27
C LEU A 96 -13.78 4.95 5.21
N ASP A 97 -13.74 6.10 5.90
CA ASP A 97 -14.86 6.56 6.78
C ASP A 97 -16.03 7.28 6.04
N ILE A 98 -16.31 6.93 4.79
CA ILE A 98 -17.58 7.31 4.10
C ILE A 98 -18.27 6.09 3.44
N PHE A 99 -17.67 4.90 3.45
CA PHE A 99 -18.26 3.72 2.80
C PHE A 99 -18.72 2.67 3.81
N GLU A 100 -19.66 3.04 4.67
CA GLU A 100 -20.68 2.08 5.07
C GLU A 100 -21.98 2.35 4.30
N SER A 101 -22.42 1.30 3.62
CA SER A 101 -23.66 1.09 2.87
C SER A 101 -23.71 1.48 1.38
N ASP A 102 -24.18 0.48 0.63
CA ASP A 102 -24.63 0.41 -0.77
C ASP A 102 -23.62 0.06 -1.86
N ASP A 103 -23.57 -1.25 -2.15
CA ASP A 103 -23.26 -1.87 -3.45
C ASP A 103 -23.68 -0.98 -4.63
N ARG A 104 -22.75 -0.24 -5.24
CA ARG A 104 -22.93 0.36 -6.58
C ARG A 104 -21.63 0.39 -7.37
N SER A 105 -21.54 -0.50 -8.34
CA SER A 105 -20.52 -0.51 -9.39
C SER A 105 -20.86 0.53 -10.47
N ASP A 106 -20.23 1.71 -10.43
CA ASP A 106 -20.24 2.64 -11.57
C ASP A 106 -18.99 2.39 -12.42
N THR A 107 -19.21 1.98 -13.66
CA THR A 107 -18.16 1.62 -14.64
C THR A 107 -17.97 2.78 -15.60
N ILE A 108 -16.76 3.36 -15.64
CA ILE A 108 -16.30 4.21 -16.74
C ILE A 108 -15.88 3.27 -17.87
N SER A 109 -16.49 3.41 -19.06
CA SER A 109 -15.98 2.82 -20.30
C SER A 109 -15.23 3.89 -21.09
N ASP A 110 -14.18 3.54 -21.83
CA ASP A 110 -13.31 4.51 -22.54
C ASP A 110 -14.04 5.45 -23.52
N GLU A 111 -15.28 5.14 -23.89
CA GLU A 111 -16.14 5.92 -24.81
C GLU A 111 -17.09 6.92 -24.11
N PHE A 112 -17.59 6.63 -22.91
CA PHE A 112 -18.64 7.44 -22.26
C PHE A 112 -18.51 7.52 -20.73
N VAL A 113 -18.79 8.70 -20.17
CA VAL A 113 -19.05 8.89 -18.73
C VAL A 113 -20.52 8.61 -18.47
N VAL A 114 -20.82 7.61 -17.64
CA VAL A 114 -22.20 7.30 -17.27
C VAL A 114 -22.55 8.04 -15.98
N VAL A 115 -23.55 8.93 -16.04
CA VAL A 115 -24.03 9.71 -14.91
C VAL A 115 -25.49 9.36 -14.63
N LYS A 116 -25.84 9.21 -13.35
CA LYS A 116 -27.21 8.96 -12.91
C LYS A 116 -28.05 10.26 -12.96
N ALA A 117 -28.80 10.46 -14.03
CA ALA A 117 -29.63 11.65 -14.26
C ALA A 117 -31.03 11.49 -13.62
N LYS A 118 -31.36 12.37 -12.66
CA LYS A 118 -32.67 12.39 -11.99
C LYS A 118 -33.78 12.90 -12.91
N THR A 119 -34.96 12.28 -12.84
CA THR A 119 -36.19 12.71 -13.52
C THR A 119 -36.90 13.80 -12.71
N ASN A 120 -36.32 15.01 -12.63
CA ASN A 120 -36.92 16.11 -11.87
C ASN A 120 -37.53 17.20 -12.77
N TYR A 121 -38.24 18.17 -12.19
CA TYR A 121 -38.84 19.27 -12.94
C TYR A 121 -37.84 20.00 -13.86
N SER A 122 -36.58 20.14 -13.43
CA SER A 122 -35.54 20.82 -14.22
C SER A 122 -35.10 19.99 -15.42
N SER A 123 -35.06 18.65 -15.31
CA SER A 123 -34.56 17.78 -16.38
C SER A 123 -35.35 18.01 -17.67
N TRP A 124 -36.69 18.02 -17.62
CA TRP A 124 -37.52 18.24 -18.81
C TRP A 124 -37.88 19.72 -19.05
N LYS A 125 -38.11 20.53 -18.02
CA LYS A 125 -38.56 21.93 -18.21
C LYS A 125 -37.42 22.84 -18.65
N ASN A 126 -36.28 22.73 -17.97
CA ASN A 126 -35.08 23.53 -18.22
C ASN A 126 -34.08 22.80 -19.13
N LYS A 127 -34.42 21.60 -19.60
CA LYS A 127 -33.60 20.74 -20.46
C LYS A 127 -32.20 20.51 -19.91
N GLY A 128 -32.07 20.24 -18.61
CA GLY A 128 -30.73 20.06 -18.03
C GLY A 128 -30.66 19.65 -16.57
N TRP A 129 -29.45 19.25 -16.18
CA TRP A 129 -29.10 18.70 -14.87
C TRP A 129 -27.96 19.46 -14.21
N THR A 130 -27.95 19.42 -12.87
CA THR A 130 -26.73 19.63 -12.09
C THR A 130 -26.19 18.24 -11.76
N LEU A 131 -24.96 17.97 -12.17
CA LEU A 131 -24.35 16.63 -12.08
C LEU A 131 -23.53 16.50 -10.80
N GLY A 132 -23.37 15.26 -10.34
CA GLY A 132 -22.49 14.92 -9.23
C GLY A 132 -21.03 15.22 -9.59
N LYS A 133 -20.21 15.53 -8.58
CA LYS A 133 -18.77 15.72 -8.81
C LYS A 133 -18.05 14.37 -8.90
N ASP A 134 -18.58 13.37 -8.19
CA ASP A 134 -18.00 12.03 -8.09
C ASP A 134 -17.86 11.36 -9.45
N ASP A 135 -18.86 11.55 -10.32
CA ASP A 135 -18.88 11.02 -11.69
C ASP A 135 -17.71 11.52 -12.56
N PHE A 136 -17.08 12.63 -12.18
CA PHE A 136 -16.01 13.27 -12.93
C PHE A 136 -14.66 13.25 -12.20
N LYS A 137 -14.53 12.67 -11.00
CA LYS A 137 -13.26 12.72 -10.22
C LYS A 137 -12.08 12.05 -10.92
N ASN A 138 -12.35 11.08 -11.78
CA ASN A 138 -11.33 10.33 -12.52
C ASN A 138 -10.95 10.99 -13.85
N ILE A 139 -11.69 12.03 -14.24
CA ILE A 139 -11.59 12.70 -15.54
C ILE A 139 -11.13 14.15 -15.32
N LEU A 140 -11.77 14.84 -14.37
CA LEU A 140 -11.47 16.22 -14.03
C LEU A 140 -10.66 16.29 -12.73
N PRO A 141 -9.75 17.27 -12.61
CA PRO A 141 -8.87 17.52 -11.45
C PRO A 141 -9.63 18.17 -10.28
N ILE A 142 -10.69 17.51 -9.82
CA ILE A 142 -11.62 18.04 -8.81
C ILE A 142 -10.96 18.08 -7.43
N ARG A 143 -10.12 17.08 -7.12
CA ARG A 143 -9.51 16.95 -5.78
C ARG A 143 -8.48 18.04 -5.56
N GLU A 144 -7.69 18.32 -6.59
CA GLU A 144 -6.65 19.32 -6.64
C GLU A 144 -7.26 20.72 -6.46
N CYS A 145 -8.38 21.01 -7.13
CA CYS A 145 -9.13 22.27 -6.97
C CYS A 145 -9.74 22.47 -5.56
N GLU A 146 -10.17 21.40 -4.90
CA GLU A 146 -10.87 21.45 -3.61
C GLU A 146 -9.94 21.49 -2.39
N THR A 147 -8.62 21.45 -2.62
CA THR A 147 -7.59 21.62 -1.59
C THR A 147 -7.78 22.95 -0.85
N LYS A 148 -7.61 22.92 0.48
CA LYS A 148 -7.69 24.14 1.30
C LYS A 148 -6.43 24.99 1.12
N PHE A 149 -6.62 26.27 0.86
CA PHE A 149 -5.54 27.24 0.68
C PHE A 149 -5.76 28.52 1.49
N ASN A 150 -4.68 29.24 1.73
CA ASN A 150 -4.75 30.56 2.34
C ASN A 150 -5.25 31.57 1.31
N MET A 151 -6.21 32.40 1.69
CA MET A 151 -6.71 33.48 0.84
C MET A 151 -6.76 34.78 1.61
N ILE A 152 -6.57 35.90 0.90
CA ILE A 152 -6.61 37.25 1.44
C ILE A 152 -7.66 38.03 0.66
N VAL A 153 -8.65 38.59 1.36
CA VAL A 153 -9.68 39.45 0.76
C VAL A 153 -9.48 40.86 1.28
N ASP A 154 -9.00 41.77 0.42
CA ASP A 154 -8.69 43.16 0.77
C ASP A 154 -7.94 43.30 2.13
N GLY A 155 -6.98 42.41 2.38
CA GLY A 155 -6.15 42.36 3.59
C GLY A 155 -6.64 41.44 4.72
N ILE A 156 -7.84 40.87 4.61
CA ILE A 156 -8.40 39.94 5.61
C ILE A 156 -8.04 38.50 5.22
N SER A 157 -7.33 37.79 6.10
CA SER A 157 -6.92 36.40 5.86
C SER A 157 -8.04 35.40 6.19
N ALA A 158 -8.21 34.41 5.33
CA ALA A 158 -9.14 33.29 5.51
C ALA A 158 -8.58 32.00 4.87
N ILE A 159 -9.21 30.87 5.19
CA ILE A 159 -8.90 29.58 4.55
C ILE A 159 -10.02 29.27 3.56
N GLY A 160 -9.66 29.21 2.28
CA GLY A 160 -10.57 28.97 1.16
C GLY A 160 -10.39 27.60 0.50
N SER A 161 -11.34 27.23 -0.36
CA SER A 161 -11.24 26.11 -1.31
C SER A 161 -12.04 26.42 -2.58
N ILE A 162 -11.69 25.84 -3.73
CA ILE A 162 -12.44 26.01 -4.99
C ILE A 162 -13.24 24.73 -5.28
N ASN A 163 -14.56 24.84 -5.19
CA ASN A 163 -15.49 23.77 -5.52
C ASN A 163 -15.91 23.84 -6.99
N LEU A 164 -15.78 22.76 -7.75
CA LEU A 164 -16.26 22.72 -9.14
C LEU A 164 -17.71 22.20 -9.19
N GLY A 165 -18.63 22.99 -9.73
CA GLY A 165 -20.00 22.55 -10.02
C GLY A 165 -20.18 22.19 -11.49
N PHE A 166 -20.89 21.10 -11.78
CA PHE A 166 -21.12 20.62 -13.14
C PHE A 166 -22.59 20.75 -13.53
N GLN A 167 -22.86 21.34 -14.69
CA GLN A 167 -24.21 21.47 -15.25
C GLN A 167 -24.22 21.02 -16.70
N LEU A 168 -25.29 20.35 -17.13
CA LEU A 168 -25.44 19.88 -18.51
C LEU A 168 -26.80 20.26 -19.04
N TYR A 169 -26.86 20.81 -20.26
CA TYR A 169 -28.09 21.24 -20.92
C TYR A 169 -28.21 20.60 -22.30
N TYR A 170 -29.24 19.79 -22.56
CA TYR A 170 -29.43 19.10 -23.84
C TYR A 170 -30.39 19.85 -24.77
N GLU A 171 -30.28 19.59 -26.08
CA GLU A 171 -31.09 20.29 -27.08
C GLU A 171 -32.37 19.51 -27.50
N SER A 172 -32.30 18.17 -27.52
CA SER A 172 -33.33 17.30 -28.11
C SER A 172 -34.71 17.44 -27.46
N ASN A 173 -35.74 17.58 -28.31
CA ASN A 173 -37.13 17.53 -27.88
C ASN A 173 -37.58 16.09 -27.54
N GLU A 174 -36.90 15.07 -28.07
CA GLU A 174 -37.19 13.66 -27.77
C GLU A 174 -36.75 13.31 -26.35
N ILE A 175 -35.54 13.71 -25.95
CA ILE A 175 -35.09 13.60 -24.54
C ILE A 175 -36.03 14.40 -23.62
N GLN A 176 -36.48 15.59 -24.06
CA GLN A 176 -37.45 16.38 -23.28
C GLN A 176 -38.78 15.66 -23.07
N ASN A 177 -39.35 15.06 -24.12
CA ASN A 177 -40.60 14.32 -24.00
C ASN A 177 -40.42 13.06 -23.15
N TYR A 178 -39.31 12.33 -23.32
CA TYR A 178 -38.96 11.16 -22.53
C TYR A 178 -38.92 11.48 -21.03
N PHE A 179 -38.15 12.50 -20.63
CA PHE A 179 -38.08 12.90 -19.21
C PHE A 179 -39.39 13.52 -18.69
N LYS A 180 -40.21 14.11 -19.57
CA LYS A 180 -41.52 14.63 -19.18
C LYS A 180 -42.50 13.49 -18.88
N GLU A 181 -42.50 12.44 -19.70
CA GLU A 181 -43.32 11.24 -19.48
C GLU A 181 -42.88 10.52 -18.20
N LEU A 182 -41.57 10.33 -17.99
CA LEU A 182 -41.06 9.73 -16.75
C LEU A 182 -41.38 10.57 -15.51
N TYR A 183 -41.30 11.90 -15.60
CA TYR A 183 -41.65 12.79 -14.49
C TYR A 183 -43.16 12.78 -14.17
N GLU A 184 -44.02 12.63 -15.18
CA GLU A 184 -45.48 12.52 -14.98
C GLU A 184 -45.87 11.17 -14.35
N ASP A 185 -45.05 10.13 -14.53
CA ASP A 185 -45.22 8.80 -13.92
C ASP A 185 -44.64 8.74 -12.49
N ASP A 186 -43.35 9.06 -12.34
CA ASP A 186 -42.63 9.10 -11.05
C ASP A 186 -41.40 10.04 -11.10
N ASP A 187 -41.45 11.12 -10.30
CA ASP A 187 -40.42 12.16 -10.23
C ASP A 187 -39.16 11.77 -9.42
N SER A 188 -39.11 10.54 -8.92
CA SER A 188 -37.98 9.98 -8.19
C SER A 188 -37.08 9.05 -9.02
N GLN A 189 -37.45 8.79 -10.27
CA GLN A 189 -36.68 7.91 -11.16
C GLN A 189 -35.30 8.48 -11.52
N VAL A 190 -34.40 7.57 -11.86
CA VAL A 190 -33.01 7.86 -12.21
C VAL A 190 -32.66 7.08 -13.46
N VAL A 191 -32.11 7.75 -14.46
CA VAL A 191 -31.76 7.16 -15.77
C VAL A 191 -30.28 7.37 -16.05
N ASP A 192 -29.67 6.41 -16.75
CA ASP A 192 -28.28 6.52 -17.19
C ASP A 192 -28.15 7.54 -18.32
N LEU A 193 -27.43 8.61 -18.04
CA LEU A 193 -27.00 9.63 -18.99
C LEU A 193 -25.55 9.37 -19.36
N LYS A 194 -25.30 8.93 -20.58
CA LYS A 194 -23.96 8.76 -21.13
C LYS A 194 -23.49 10.07 -21.73
N ILE A 195 -22.32 10.54 -21.35
CA ILE A 195 -21.67 11.76 -21.85
C ILE A 195 -20.42 11.35 -22.60
N ASP A 196 -20.28 11.79 -23.84
CA ASP A 196 -19.14 11.50 -24.70
C ASP A 196 -17.81 11.99 -24.10
N CYS A 197 -16.85 11.06 -23.96
CA CYS A 197 -15.53 11.33 -23.39
C CYS A 197 -14.62 12.13 -24.33
N GLU A 198 -14.75 11.99 -25.65
CA GLU A 198 -13.91 12.71 -26.63
C GLU A 198 -14.12 14.23 -26.53
N SER A 199 -15.37 14.66 -26.38
CA SER A 199 -15.74 16.06 -26.16
C SER A 199 -15.19 16.63 -24.83
N LEU A 200 -15.06 15.80 -23.79
CA LEU A 200 -14.46 16.17 -22.50
C LEU A 200 -12.93 16.34 -22.60
N ARG A 201 -12.25 15.47 -23.37
CA ARG A 201 -10.80 15.55 -23.60
C ARG A 201 -10.40 16.82 -24.35
N ASN A 202 -11.13 17.17 -25.41
CA ASN A 202 -10.88 18.35 -26.24
C ASN A 202 -11.10 19.70 -25.52
N PHE A 203 -11.69 19.68 -24.33
CA PHE A 203 -11.97 20.89 -23.53
C PHE A 203 -10.81 21.28 -22.60
N ILE A 204 -9.91 20.34 -22.30
CA ILE A 204 -8.73 20.57 -21.48
C ILE A 204 -7.68 21.30 -22.33
N SER A 205 -7.09 22.34 -21.76
CA SER A 205 -6.17 23.26 -22.42
C SER A 205 -4.84 23.31 -21.70
N ASP A 206 -3.74 23.22 -22.45
CA ASP A 206 -2.39 23.42 -21.95
C ASP A 206 -2.04 24.92 -21.81
N ASP A 207 -2.82 25.82 -22.43
CA ASP A 207 -2.64 27.28 -22.39
C ASP A 207 -3.30 27.95 -21.14
N TYR A 208 -2.83 27.63 -19.93
CA TYR A 208 -3.20 28.37 -18.71
C TYR A 208 -2.00 29.11 -18.08
N LEU A 209 -2.26 30.20 -17.36
CA LEU A 209 -1.21 31.01 -16.74
C LEU A 209 -0.70 30.33 -15.47
N GLU A 210 0.58 29.99 -15.43
CA GLU A 210 1.28 29.66 -14.19
C GLU A 210 1.35 30.91 -13.29
N PRO A 211 0.71 30.92 -12.11
CA PRO A 211 0.73 32.10 -11.28
C PRO A 211 2.03 32.13 -10.47
N ASN A 212 2.73 33.27 -10.46
CA ASN A 212 3.91 33.48 -9.61
C ASN A 212 3.51 33.61 -8.12
N GLY A 213 3.22 32.48 -7.48
CA GLY A 213 2.98 32.36 -6.03
C GLY A 213 1.60 32.77 -5.52
N SER A 214 0.76 33.44 -6.31
CA SER A 214 -0.64 33.74 -5.96
C SER A 214 -1.52 34.04 -7.16
N ILE A 215 -2.79 33.61 -7.12
CA ILE A 215 -3.83 34.02 -8.07
C ILE A 215 -4.52 35.27 -7.54
N ILE A 216 -4.53 36.34 -8.33
CA ILE A 216 -5.23 37.58 -7.97
C ILE A 216 -6.44 37.74 -8.89
N ILE A 217 -7.62 37.82 -8.28
CA ILE A 217 -8.89 38.04 -8.97
C ILE A 217 -9.72 39.10 -8.26
N THR A 218 -10.71 39.66 -8.96
CA THR A 218 -11.64 40.63 -8.38
C THR A 218 -13.06 40.11 -8.46
N GLN A 219 -13.81 40.22 -7.37
CA GLN A 219 -15.16 39.66 -7.29
C GLN A 219 -16.11 40.65 -6.60
N LYS A 220 -17.36 40.69 -7.04
CA LYS A 220 -18.40 41.49 -6.37
C LYS A 220 -18.89 40.75 -5.12
N SER A 221 -18.83 41.39 -3.96
CA SER A 221 -19.44 40.86 -2.73
C SER A 221 -20.97 40.74 -2.90
N ASN A 222 -21.54 39.62 -2.46
CA ASN A 222 -22.96 39.30 -2.63
C ASN A 222 -23.52 38.48 -1.45
N LYS A 223 -24.83 38.25 -1.40
CA LYS A 223 -25.48 37.52 -0.29
C LYS A 223 -24.87 36.13 -0.01
N SER A 224 -24.63 35.34 -1.04
CA SER A 224 -24.04 33.99 -0.90
C SER A 224 -22.66 34.06 -0.24
N SER A 225 -21.89 35.10 -0.52
CA SER A 225 -20.55 35.24 0.04
C SER A 225 -20.44 35.43 1.53
N TYR A 226 -21.33 36.20 2.15
CA TYR A 226 -21.28 36.45 3.59
C TYR A 226 -22.28 35.60 4.37
N ASN A 227 -23.38 35.15 3.76
CA ASN A 227 -24.35 34.28 4.42
C ASN A 227 -24.00 32.79 4.26
N GLU A 228 -23.61 32.38 3.05
CA GLU A 228 -23.36 30.97 2.71
C GLU A 228 -21.85 30.64 2.69
N ARG A 229 -20.99 31.68 2.78
CA ARG A 229 -19.53 31.59 2.68
C ARG A 229 -19.04 31.05 1.34
N GLN A 230 -19.78 31.34 0.26
CA GLN A 230 -19.49 30.87 -1.09
C GLN A 230 -19.63 31.96 -2.16
N TRP A 231 -18.79 31.90 -3.18
CA TRP A 231 -18.75 32.80 -4.33
C TRP A 231 -18.67 32.01 -5.62
N MET A 232 -19.62 32.20 -6.54
CA MET A 232 -19.37 31.84 -7.94
C MET A 232 -18.30 32.76 -8.50
N MET A 233 -17.18 32.18 -8.94
CA MET A 233 -16.05 32.94 -9.44
C MET A 233 -16.36 33.52 -10.83
N ASN A 234 -15.80 34.68 -11.12
CA ASN A 234 -15.94 35.31 -12.44
C ASN A 234 -15.12 34.53 -13.51
N LYS A 235 -15.13 35.01 -14.76
CA LYS A 235 -14.41 34.34 -15.86
C LYS A 235 -12.89 34.38 -15.73
N ASP A 236 -12.32 35.28 -14.92
CA ASP A 236 -10.87 35.42 -14.80
C ASP A 236 -10.22 34.20 -14.15
N ILE A 237 -10.97 33.42 -13.36
CA ILE A 237 -10.42 32.18 -12.75
C ILE A 237 -10.00 31.14 -13.80
N PHE A 238 -10.67 31.12 -14.95
CA PHE A 238 -10.34 30.17 -16.03
C PHE A 238 -9.01 30.47 -16.71
N LYS A 239 -8.39 31.64 -16.45
CA LYS A 239 -7.01 31.89 -16.87
C LYS A 239 -6.00 31.04 -16.11
N TYR A 240 -6.40 30.47 -14.97
CA TYR A 240 -5.56 29.73 -14.04
C TYR A 240 -6.07 28.30 -13.78
N LEU A 241 -7.11 27.87 -14.51
CA LEU A 241 -7.63 26.50 -14.49
C LEU A 241 -7.37 25.89 -15.87
N PRO A 242 -7.23 24.56 -15.98
CA PRO A 242 -6.90 23.84 -17.23
C PRO A 242 -8.05 23.82 -18.26
N PHE A 243 -8.96 24.80 -18.20
CA PHE A 243 -10.18 24.87 -19.00
C PHE A 243 -10.22 26.21 -19.73
N HIS A 244 -10.25 26.21 -21.07
CA HIS A 244 -10.26 27.44 -21.89
C HIS A 244 -11.37 28.43 -21.49
N ASN A 245 -12.52 27.91 -21.05
CA ASN A 245 -13.66 28.66 -20.53
C ASN A 245 -14.54 27.72 -19.69
N GLY A 246 -15.64 28.19 -19.10
CA GLY A 246 -16.53 27.32 -18.31
C GLY A 246 -17.54 26.48 -19.08
N TYR A 247 -17.44 26.33 -20.41
CA TYR A 247 -18.46 25.68 -21.25
C TYR A 247 -17.89 24.92 -22.47
N PHE A 248 -18.39 23.72 -22.73
CA PHE A 248 -18.13 23.02 -24.00
C PHE A 248 -19.37 22.30 -24.53
N GLU A 249 -19.34 21.97 -25.81
CA GLU A 249 -20.34 21.14 -26.47
C GLU A 249 -19.94 19.67 -26.37
N CYS A 250 -20.89 18.79 -26.08
CA CYS A 250 -20.69 17.35 -25.98
C CYS A 250 -21.89 16.60 -26.55
N ASN A 251 -21.69 15.34 -26.89
CA ASN A 251 -22.77 14.43 -27.24
C ASN A 251 -23.23 13.68 -25.99
N VAL A 252 -24.54 13.50 -25.86
CA VAL A 252 -25.15 12.69 -24.80
C VAL A 252 -26.05 11.62 -25.37
N ASP A 253 -26.17 10.51 -24.66
CA ASP A 253 -27.06 9.42 -24.96
C ASP A 253 -27.84 9.03 -23.70
N VAL A 254 -29.16 9.02 -23.80
CA VAL A 254 -30.06 8.54 -22.76
C VAL A 254 -30.96 7.49 -23.37
N ASN A 255 -30.80 6.24 -22.95
CA ASN A 255 -31.62 5.11 -23.40
C ASN A 255 -31.74 5.03 -24.94
N ASP A 256 -30.59 5.12 -25.63
CA ASP A 256 -30.42 5.13 -27.09
C ASP A 256 -30.94 6.39 -27.81
N ILE A 257 -31.37 7.42 -27.08
CA ILE A 257 -31.73 8.73 -27.62
C ILE A 257 -30.51 9.65 -27.56
N LYS A 258 -29.91 9.92 -28.72
CA LYS A 258 -28.72 10.77 -28.85
C LYS A 258 -29.09 12.25 -29.00
N SER A 259 -28.32 13.13 -28.36
CA SER A 259 -28.49 14.58 -28.49
C SER A 259 -27.18 15.33 -28.31
N LYS A 260 -27.09 16.54 -28.89
CA LYS A 260 -26.08 17.51 -28.49
C LYS A 260 -26.46 18.13 -27.15
N ALA A 261 -25.46 18.38 -26.32
CA ALA A 261 -25.60 19.06 -25.06
C ALA A 261 -24.47 20.06 -24.83
N LYS A 262 -24.74 21.02 -23.96
CA LYS A 262 -23.81 22.01 -23.48
C LYS A 262 -23.46 21.72 -22.04
N PHE A 263 -22.21 21.37 -21.81
CA PHE A 263 -21.66 21.14 -20.48
C PHE A 263 -21.09 22.44 -19.93
N ARG A 264 -21.25 22.68 -18.63
CA ARG A 264 -20.79 23.87 -17.94
C ARG A 264 -20.09 23.51 -16.63
N ILE A 265 -18.88 24.03 -16.46
CA ILE A 265 -18.13 24.00 -15.20
C ILE A 265 -18.28 25.35 -14.49
N VAL A 266 -18.57 25.30 -13.19
CA VAL A 266 -18.80 26.47 -12.35
C VAL A 266 -17.89 26.42 -11.12
N PRO A 267 -16.71 27.06 -11.16
CA PRO A 267 -15.85 27.22 -9.99
C PRO A 267 -16.53 28.10 -8.92
N LYS A 268 -16.57 27.59 -7.70
CA LYS A 268 -17.15 28.24 -6.53
C LYS A 268 -16.10 28.35 -5.43
N LEU A 269 -15.62 29.55 -5.16
CA LEU A 269 -14.74 29.84 -4.04
C LEU A 269 -15.54 29.78 -2.73
N SER A 270 -15.16 28.88 -1.83
CA SER A 270 -15.77 28.72 -0.51
C SER A 270 -14.74 29.04 0.56
N PHE A 271 -15.16 29.48 1.75
CA PHE A 271 -14.22 29.74 2.85
C PHE A 271 -14.75 29.29 4.22
N SER A 272 -13.81 28.99 5.11
CA SER A 272 -14.10 28.57 6.49
C SER A 272 -14.77 29.69 7.28
N PRO A 273 -15.63 29.40 8.29
CA PRO A 273 -16.26 30.42 9.11
C PRO A 273 -15.26 31.47 9.60
N ASN A 274 -15.54 32.73 9.30
CA ASN A 274 -14.67 33.86 9.64
C ASN A 274 -15.55 35.11 9.78
N ASP A 275 -15.87 35.46 11.03
CA ASP A 275 -16.78 36.57 11.34
C ASP A 275 -16.27 37.91 10.82
N GLU A 276 -14.95 38.13 10.83
CA GLU A 276 -14.33 39.36 10.34
C GLU A 276 -14.56 39.51 8.83
N LEU A 277 -14.25 38.47 8.06
CA LEU A 277 -14.46 38.44 6.62
C LEU A 277 -15.95 38.52 6.27
N GLN A 278 -16.82 37.77 6.94
CA GLN A 278 -18.26 37.80 6.67
C GLN A 278 -18.86 39.18 6.94
N ASN A 279 -18.50 39.83 8.05
CA ASN A 279 -18.93 41.18 8.37
C ASN A 279 -18.39 42.22 7.38
N TYR A 280 -17.13 42.07 6.95
CA TYR A 280 -16.52 42.92 5.93
C TYR A 280 -17.25 42.81 4.59
N LEU A 281 -17.51 41.59 4.14
CA LEU A 281 -18.22 41.32 2.90
C LEU A 281 -19.65 41.83 2.93
N GLN A 282 -20.34 41.69 4.07
CA GLN A 282 -21.69 42.23 4.27
C GLN A 282 -21.71 43.76 4.18
N LYS A 283 -20.76 44.45 4.84
CA LYS A 283 -20.62 45.92 4.77
C LYS A 283 -20.27 46.41 3.36
N ASN A 284 -19.58 45.59 2.57
CA ASN A 284 -19.20 45.87 1.20
C ASN A 284 -20.11 45.21 0.16
N HIS A 285 -21.35 44.86 0.52
CA HIS A 285 -22.31 44.26 -0.41
C HIS A 285 -22.39 45.07 -1.72
N GLY A 286 -22.22 44.38 -2.85
CA GLY A 286 -22.29 44.98 -4.17
C GLY A 286 -21.04 45.75 -4.62
N LYS A 287 -20.02 45.88 -3.78
CA LYS A 287 -18.71 46.42 -4.18
C LYS A 287 -17.78 45.31 -4.66
N ILE A 288 -16.81 45.67 -5.49
CA ILE A 288 -15.74 44.78 -5.95
C ILE A 288 -14.69 44.70 -4.84
N VAL A 289 -14.29 43.48 -4.48
CA VAL A 289 -13.21 43.18 -3.54
C VAL A 289 -12.07 42.48 -4.28
N ASN A 290 -10.83 42.69 -3.84
CA ASN A 290 -9.68 41.94 -4.35
C ASN A 290 -9.51 40.68 -3.55
N ILE A 291 -9.28 39.57 -4.24
CA ILE A 291 -9.05 38.26 -3.65
C ILE A 291 -7.72 37.74 -4.16
N GLU A 292 -6.81 37.50 -3.23
CA GLU A 292 -5.53 36.86 -3.46
C GLU A 292 -5.60 35.43 -2.92
N LEU A 293 -5.43 34.44 -3.78
CA LEU A 293 -5.38 33.02 -3.43
C LEU A 293 -3.92 32.59 -3.40
N LYS A 294 -3.42 32.11 -2.25
CA LYS A 294 -2.08 31.52 -2.13
C LYS A 294 -2.15 30.10 -2.66
N ILE A 295 -1.32 29.81 -3.66
CA ILE A 295 -1.35 28.55 -4.44
C ILE A 295 -0.15 27.65 -4.15
N ASP A 296 0.55 27.90 -3.05
CA ASP A 296 1.64 27.09 -2.51
C ASP A 296 1.25 25.61 -2.26
N LYS A 297 -0.05 25.31 -2.31
CA LYS A 297 -0.63 23.97 -2.18
C LYS A 297 -1.40 23.48 -3.41
N PHE A 298 -1.37 24.22 -4.53
CA PHE A 298 -1.91 23.73 -5.79
C PHE A 298 -0.81 22.99 -6.54
N ASP A 299 -1.03 21.70 -6.78
CA ASP A 299 -0.19 20.89 -7.65
C ASP A 299 -0.74 20.98 -9.07
N PHE A 300 -0.17 21.87 -9.89
CA PHE A 300 -0.56 22.05 -11.29
C PHE A 300 0.02 20.94 -12.20
N ASP A 301 1.03 20.19 -11.75
CA ASP A 301 1.71 19.16 -12.54
C ASP A 301 0.86 17.87 -12.64
N ASN A 302 -0.09 17.67 -11.72
CA ASN A 302 -1.03 16.53 -11.72
C ASN A 302 -2.19 16.65 -12.73
N PHE A 303 -2.29 17.76 -13.44
CA PHE A 303 -3.41 18.05 -14.34
C PHE A 303 -3.28 17.34 -15.71
N GLU A 304 -2.05 17.07 -16.18
CA GLU A 304 -1.78 16.51 -17.52
C GLU A 304 -1.92 14.97 -17.59
N GLN A 305 -1.73 14.25 -16.47
CA GLN A 305 -1.53 12.79 -16.49
C GLN A 305 -2.76 11.90 -16.71
N LYS A 306 -3.99 12.43 -16.77
CA LYS A 306 -5.21 11.60 -16.73
C LYS A 306 -5.74 11.10 -18.07
N PHE A 307 -5.19 11.51 -19.22
CA PHE A 307 -5.87 11.28 -20.52
C PHE A 307 -5.08 10.58 -21.63
N ASP A 308 -3.79 10.32 -21.48
CA ASP A 308 -2.96 9.80 -22.57
C ASP A 308 -2.64 8.30 -22.43
N ASN A 309 -3.69 7.49 -22.50
CA ASN A 309 -3.59 6.04 -22.77
C ASN A 309 -3.91 5.79 -24.25
N ASN A 310 -2.88 5.83 -25.11
CA ASN A 310 -2.96 5.28 -26.47
C ASN A 310 -1.71 4.42 -26.74
N GLU A 311 -1.94 3.19 -27.20
CA GLU A 311 -1.02 2.04 -27.21
C GLU A 311 0.23 2.17 -28.12
N ASP A 312 0.36 3.23 -28.93
CA ASP A 312 1.45 3.32 -29.91
C ASP A 312 2.75 3.98 -29.40
N ASN A 313 2.73 4.60 -28.21
CA ASN A 313 3.90 5.28 -27.64
C ASN A 313 4.83 4.37 -26.79
N LEU A 314 4.55 3.06 -26.69
CA LEU A 314 5.34 2.08 -25.92
C LEU A 314 6.80 1.88 -26.38
N LYS A 315 7.21 2.47 -27.51
CA LYS A 315 8.58 2.33 -28.04
C LYS A 315 9.46 3.58 -27.88
N GLU A 316 8.90 4.79 -27.89
CA GLU A 316 9.67 6.03 -27.69
C GLU A 316 9.64 6.52 -26.24
N THR A 317 8.64 6.13 -25.44
CA THR A 317 8.58 6.42 -24.00
C THR A 317 9.72 5.78 -23.19
N ASN A 318 10.34 4.71 -23.67
CA ASN A 318 11.49 4.09 -23.00
C ASN A 318 12.77 4.94 -23.02
N GLU A 319 12.85 6.00 -23.82
CA GLU A 319 14.04 6.87 -23.87
C GLU A 319 13.82 8.28 -23.29
N LEU A 320 12.59 8.71 -23.01
CA LEU A 320 12.29 10.05 -22.48
C LEU A 320 11.66 10.08 -21.06
N ILE A 321 11.44 8.93 -20.40
CA ILE A 321 11.11 8.82 -18.95
C ILE A 321 12.36 9.13 -18.06
N SER A 322 13.14 10.14 -18.43
CA SER A 322 14.30 10.59 -17.67
C SER A 322 14.24 12.08 -17.38
N SER A 323 13.20 12.58 -16.72
CA SER A 323 13.34 13.83 -15.96
C SER A 323 12.30 14.11 -14.86
N ASN A 324 11.64 13.11 -14.27
CA ASN A 324 11.36 13.06 -12.82
C ASN A 324 10.66 11.74 -12.42
N PRO A 325 11.41 10.73 -11.97
CA PRO A 325 10.85 9.44 -11.57
C PRO A 325 10.04 9.57 -10.27
N ILE A 326 8.93 8.84 -10.15
CA ILE A 326 8.35 8.47 -8.84
C ILE A 326 9.46 7.71 -8.10
N THR A 327 10.19 8.41 -7.25
CA THR A 327 11.36 7.86 -6.58
C THR A 327 10.87 6.86 -5.55
N PRO A 328 11.22 5.57 -5.65
CA PRO A 328 10.88 4.59 -4.64
C PRO A 328 11.41 5.03 -3.28
N LYS A 329 10.56 5.02 -2.25
CA LYS A 329 10.91 5.51 -0.91
C LYS A 329 11.65 4.44 -0.10
N TYR A 330 12.87 4.12 -0.51
CA TYR A 330 13.75 3.21 0.23
C TYR A 330 15.21 3.63 0.21
N ALA A 331 15.97 3.19 1.22
CA ALA A 331 17.43 3.29 1.25
C ALA A 331 18.04 1.92 1.54
N ILE A 332 18.99 1.49 0.72
CA ILE A 332 19.79 0.29 0.98
C ILE A 332 21.10 0.72 1.59
N ILE A 333 21.40 0.19 2.77
CA ILE A 333 22.57 0.54 3.55
C ILE A 333 23.40 -0.73 3.74
N PRO A 334 24.51 -0.90 3.00
CA PRO A 334 25.44 -2.00 3.22
C PRO A 334 26.15 -1.81 4.56
N VAL A 335 25.96 -2.75 5.48
CA VAL A 335 26.57 -2.71 6.80
C VAL A 335 28.05 -3.06 6.69
N GLY A 336 28.91 -2.21 7.24
CA GLY A 336 30.35 -2.45 7.27
C GLY A 336 30.75 -3.34 8.44
N ALA A 337 31.84 -4.11 8.28
CA ALA A 337 32.35 -5.03 9.32
C ALA A 337 32.93 -4.32 10.57
N ASN A 338 33.15 -3.00 10.48
CA ASN A 338 33.75 -2.17 11.53
C ASN A 338 32.74 -1.23 12.21
N TRP A 339 31.43 -1.48 12.04
CA TRP A 339 30.41 -0.65 12.65
C TRP A 339 30.30 -0.94 14.15
N THR A 340 30.69 0.04 14.96
CA THR A 340 30.72 -0.09 16.43
C THR A 340 29.72 0.81 17.16
N ASP A 341 29.15 1.79 16.46
CA ASP A 341 28.21 2.78 17.00
C ASP A 341 27.17 3.17 15.94
N ASN A 342 26.21 4.00 16.34
CA ASN A 342 25.07 4.41 15.53
C ASN A 342 25.42 5.49 14.47
N SER A 343 26.65 5.99 14.41
CA SER A 343 27.01 7.14 13.56
C SER A 343 26.86 6.84 12.07
N ASN A 344 27.04 5.58 11.67
CA ASN A 344 26.86 5.16 10.28
C ASN A 344 25.39 5.14 9.83
N ILE A 345 24.43 5.19 10.78
CA ILE A 345 23.00 5.25 10.50
C ILE A 345 22.45 6.64 10.80
N LEU A 346 22.76 7.22 11.95
CA LEU A 346 22.20 8.51 12.35
C LEU A 346 23.02 9.69 11.85
N GLY A 347 24.30 9.49 11.56
CA GLY A 347 25.23 10.57 11.30
C GLY A 347 25.92 11.06 12.57
N TYR A 348 26.69 12.14 12.44
CA TYR A 348 27.41 12.73 13.56
C TYR A 348 27.65 14.23 13.35
N PHE A 349 27.78 14.96 14.44
CA PHE A 349 28.19 16.36 14.38
C PHE A 349 29.70 16.48 14.20
N ASN A 350 30.09 17.09 13.08
CA ASN A 350 31.49 17.38 12.81
C ASN A 350 31.86 18.72 13.46
N ALA A 351 32.61 18.65 14.56
CA ALA A 351 33.02 19.83 15.33
C ALA A 351 33.97 20.77 14.58
N ILE A 352 34.66 20.31 13.53
CA ILE A 352 35.57 21.15 12.72
C ILE A 352 34.76 21.99 11.74
N THR A 353 33.74 21.39 11.12
CA THR A 353 32.89 22.09 10.14
C THR A 353 31.66 22.74 10.77
N GLU A 354 31.42 22.50 12.06
CA GLU A 354 30.23 22.90 12.82
C GLU A 354 28.91 22.49 12.14
N LYS A 355 28.92 21.34 11.46
CA LYS A 355 27.77 20.83 10.70
C LYS A 355 27.47 19.39 11.09
N TYR A 356 26.19 19.07 11.14
CA TYR A 356 25.76 17.69 11.25
C TYR A 356 25.96 17.00 9.90
N GLN A 357 26.70 15.89 9.90
CA GLN A 357 26.88 15.04 8.73
C GLN A 357 25.80 13.97 8.79
N THR A 358 24.82 14.06 7.87
CA THR A 358 23.74 13.09 7.74
C THR A 358 24.22 11.85 6.98
N THR A 359 23.39 10.81 6.99
CA THR A 359 23.58 9.59 6.21
C THR A 359 22.32 9.33 5.37
N PRO A 360 22.39 8.47 4.34
CA PRO A 360 21.19 8.11 3.58
C PRO A 360 20.08 7.49 4.45
N ALA A 361 20.44 6.79 5.53
CA ALA A 361 19.46 6.26 6.47
C ALA A 361 18.79 7.38 7.28
N TYR A 362 19.57 8.34 7.77
CA TYR A 362 19.03 9.51 8.45
C TYR A 362 18.10 10.31 7.55
N ASP A 363 18.53 10.59 6.31
CA ASP A 363 17.76 11.39 5.36
C ASP A 363 16.41 10.71 5.05
N LEU A 364 16.40 9.39 4.84
CA LEU A 364 15.17 8.61 4.65
C LEU A 364 14.23 8.67 5.87
N ILE A 365 14.76 8.51 7.08
CA ILE A 365 13.92 8.54 8.31
C ILE A 365 13.37 9.95 8.53
N TYR A 366 14.15 10.98 8.25
CA TYR A 366 13.73 12.37 8.36
C TYR A 366 12.63 12.71 7.36
N GLU A 367 12.75 12.22 6.12
CA GLU A 367 11.72 12.33 5.08
C GLU A 367 10.43 11.60 5.52
N ALA A 368 10.54 10.35 5.98
CA ALA A 368 9.42 9.58 6.50
C ALA A 368 8.70 10.27 7.66
N SER A 369 9.44 10.98 8.52
CA SER A 369 8.87 11.73 9.64
C SER A 369 8.07 12.97 9.21
N SER A 370 8.27 13.42 7.97
CA SER A 370 7.61 14.60 7.40
C SER A 370 6.47 14.23 6.44
N ASP A 371 6.33 12.94 6.12
CA ASP A 371 5.39 12.39 5.15
C ASP A 371 4.68 11.17 5.77
N ASN A 372 3.42 11.34 6.18
CA ASN A 372 2.64 10.25 6.79
C ASN A 372 1.87 9.41 5.78
N TYR A 373 1.93 9.74 4.49
CA TYR A 373 1.08 9.12 3.47
C TYR A 373 1.75 7.94 2.78
N ASN A 374 3.08 7.94 2.72
CA ASN A 374 3.85 6.90 2.03
C ASN A 374 4.60 5.99 3.01
N SER A 375 4.78 4.74 2.64
CA SER A 375 5.64 3.78 3.34
C SER A 375 7.11 3.95 2.96
N TYR A 376 7.99 4.02 3.95
CA TYR A 376 9.43 4.16 3.78
C TYR A 376 10.17 2.90 4.20
N PHE A 377 11.13 2.43 3.40
CA PHE A 377 11.83 1.17 3.65
C PHE A 377 13.34 1.37 3.87
N LEU A 378 13.81 1.13 5.09
CA LEU A 378 15.23 1.09 5.43
C LEU A 378 15.74 -0.35 5.34
N ILE A 379 16.55 -0.64 4.32
CA ILE A 379 17.09 -1.98 4.05
C ILE A 379 18.56 -2.02 4.50
N LEU A 380 18.85 -2.75 5.57
CA LEU A 380 20.20 -2.98 6.09
C LEU A 380 20.75 -4.27 5.47
N ASP A 381 21.64 -4.12 4.49
CA ASP A 381 22.21 -5.25 3.75
C ASP A 381 23.41 -5.84 4.51
N GLU A 382 23.48 -7.17 4.63
CA GLU A 382 24.48 -7.88 5.45
C GLU A 382 24.49 -7.40 6.91
N MET A 383 23.31 -7.29 7.50
CA MET A 383 23.09 -6.71 8.83
C MET A 383 23.99 -7.36 9.91
N ASN A 384 24.27 -8.66 9.78
CA ASN A 384 25.09 -9.42 10.72
C ASN A 384 26.61 -9.37 10.46
N LEU A 385 27.08 -8.54 9.52
CA LEU A 385 28.52 -8.32 9.31
C LEU A 385 29.17 -7.57 10.50
N SER A 386 28.36 -6.83 11.25
CA SER A 386 28.74 -6.21 12.53
C SER A 386 27.79 -6.62 13.65
N HIS A 387 28.19 -6.36 14.90
CA HIS A 387 27.34 -6.56 16.06
C HIS A 387 26.13 -5.62 16.03
N VAL A 388 24.97 -6.12 15.61
CA VAL A 388 23.73 -5.34 15.47
C VAL A 388 23.32 -4.66 16.76
N GLU A 389 23.48 -5.32 17.91
CA GLU A 389 23.16 -4.71 19.21
C GLU A 389 24.03 -3.49 19.58
N ARG A 390 25.11 -3.22 18.84
CA ARG A 390 25.97 -2.05 19.08
C ARG A 390 25.55 -0.87 18.21
N TYR A 391 25.59 -1.04 16.89
CA TYR A 391 25.31 0.07 15.98
C TYR A 391 23.81 0.39 15.86
N PHE A 392 22.94 -0.58 16.18
CA PHE A 392 21.49 -0.44 16.08
C PHE A 392 20.79 -0.33 17.44
N SER A 393 21.54 -0.15 18.54
CA SER A 393 21.01 -0.18 19.91
C SER A 393 19.85 0.79 20.13
N ASP A 394 19.98 2.02 19.65
CA ASP A 394 18.99 3.08 19.92
C ASP A 394 17.72 2.86 19.12
N PHE A 395 17.83 2.30 17.90
CA PHE A 395 16.67 1.87 17.11
C PHE A 395 15.93 0.74 17.81
N LEU A 396 16.64 -0.27 18.31
CA LEU A 396 16.03 -1.36 19.06
C LEU A 396 15.31 -0.84 20.32
N SER A 397 15.83 0.20 20.96
CA SER A 397 15.18 0.87 22.08
C SER A 397 13.95 1.65 21.64
N ALA A 398 14.07 2.49 20.60
CA ALA A 398 12.99 3.35 20.11
C ALA A 398 11.81 2.54 19.53
N ILE A 399 12.07 1.43 18.83
CA ILE A 399 11.03 0.50 18.36
C ILE A 399 10.19 -0.07 19.52
N GLU A 400 10.76 -0.14 20.73
CA GLU A 400 10.07 -0.62 21.92
C GLU A 400 9.35 0.48 22.68
N SER A 401 10.06 1.55 23.02
CA SER A 401 9.55 2.59 23.91
C SER A 401 8.77 3.67 23.18
N LYS A 402 8.86 3.71 21.84
CA LYS A 402 8.42 4.84 20.99
C LYS A 402 9.06 6.18 21.38
N GLU A 403 10.16 6.15 22.13
CA GLU A 403 10.89 7.35 22.52
C GLU A 403 11.80 7.82 21.39
N SER A 404 12.02 9.13 21.32
CA SER A 404 12.92 9.72 20.34
C SER A 404 14.38 9.37 20.66
N ILE A 405 15.13 9.06 19.60
CA ILE A 405 16.57 8.79 19.63
C ILE A 405 17.32 10.13 19.75
N PRO A 406 18.21 10.30 20.75
CA PRO A 406 19.03 11.51 20.86
C PRO A 406 20.12 11.53 19.79
N LEU A 407 20.31 12.66 19.11
CA LEU A 407 21.36 12.83 18.10
C LEU A 407 22.63 13.44 18.73
N TYR A 408 23.80 12.90 18.39
CA TYR A 408 25.09 13.38 18.91
C TYR A 408 25.45 14.78 18.38
N GLY A 409 25.73 15.73 19.27
CA GLY A 409 26.29 17.05 18.90
C GLY A 409 25.50 18.29 19.34
N GLY A 410 24.38 18.12 20.03
CA GLY A 410 23.66 19.22 20.67
C GLY A 410 22.42 18.71 21.38
N SER A 411 22.25 19.07 22.65
CA SER A 411 21.26 18.53 23.60
C SER A 411 19.77 18.73 23.24
N GLN A 412 19.44 19.15 22.02
CA GLN A 412 18.08 19.49 21.57
C GLN A 412 17.62 18.74 20.31
N LEU A 413 18.50 18.06 19.57
CA LEU A 413 18.10 17.33 18.36
C LEU A 413 17.73 15.88 18.70
N LYS A 414 16.51 15.49 18.37
CA LYS A 414 15.94 14.18 18.62
C LYS A 414 15.27 13.66 17.35
N LEU A 415 15.39 12.36 17.09
CA LEU A 415 14.75 11.68 15.96
C LEU A 415 13.69 10.71 16.49
N THR A 416 12.43 10.94 16.17
CA THR A 416 11.35 9.99 16.47
C THR A 416 11.21 9.05 15.28
N LEU A 417 11.11 7.74 15.52
CA LEU A 417 10.83 6.78 14.45
C LEU A 417 9.36 6.93 14.05
N PRO A 418 9.05 7.21 12.78
CA PRO A 418 7.67 7.36 12.34
C PRO A 418 7.02 5.99 12.06
N ASP A 419 5.70 5.89 12.20
CA ASP A 419 4.98 4.61 12.12
C ASP A 419 4.95 4.01 10.69
N ASN A 420 5.24 4.83 9.66
CA ASN A 420 5.36 4.44 8.26
C ASN A 420 6.78 4.01 7.84
N LEU A 421 7.73 3.92 8.78
CA LEU A 421 9.10 3.44 8.51
C LEU A 421 9.19 1.93 8.77
N PHE A 422 9.51 1.16 7.74
CA PHE A 422 9.76 -0.27 7.79
C PHE A 422 11.25 -0.58 7.66
N ILE A 423 11.78 -1.39 8.57
CA ILE A 423 13.18 -1.77 8.63
C ILE A 423 13.32 -3.24 8.22
N ILE A 424 14.17 -3.51 7.23
CA ILE A 424 14.49 -4.86 6.77
C ILE A 424 15.98 -5.12 6.90
N GLY A 425 16.37 -6.09 7.71
CA GLY A 425 17.74 -6.60 7.75
C GLY A 425 17.91 -7.81 6.85
N THR A 426 18.95 -7.87 6.03
CA THR A 426 19.31 -9.10 5.29
C THR A 426 20.54 -9.74 5.89
N VAL A 427 20.58 -11.07 5.87
CA VAL A 427 21.58 -11.88 6.54
C VAL A 427 21.98 -13.03 5.64
N ASN A 428 23.28 -13.11 5.35
CA ASN A 428 23.86 -14.31 4.79
C ASN A 428 24.22 -15.30 5.91
N VAL A 429 23.93 -16.57 5.63
CA VAL A 429 24.14 -17.72 6.53
C VAL A 429 25.61 -18.15 6.63
N ASP A 430 26.51 -17.52 5.85
CA ASP A 430 27.91 -17.92 5.74
C ASP A 430 28.70 -17.76 7.06
N GLU A 431 29.74 -18.58 7.25
CA GLU A 431 30.54 -18.72 8.49
C GLU A 431 31.17 -17.42 9.03
N THR A 432 31.21 -16.36 8.22
CA THR A 432 31.94 -15.11 8.52
C THR A 432 31.12 -14.03 9.24
N THR A 433 30.02 -14.41 9.89
CA THR A 433 29.05 -13.43 10.42
C THR A 433 28.74 -13.60 11.91
N TYR A 434 28.27 -12.53 12.55
CA TYR A 434 27.93 -12.54 13.98
C TYR A 434 26.54 -13.12 14.23
N MET A 435 26.39 -13.93 15.28
CA MET A 435 25.07 -14.38 15.74
C MET A 435 24.28 -13.20 16.31
N PHE A 436 22.97 -13.20 16.09
CA PHE A 436 22.09 -12.22 16.72
C PHE A 436 21.90 -12.49 18.20
N SER A 437 21.98 -11.43 18.99
CA SER A 437 21.55 -11.49 20.38
C SER A 437 20.03 -11.63 20.49
N PRO A 438 19.50 -12.23 21.58
CA PRO A 438 18.07 -12.28 21.84
C PRO A 438 17.40 -10.89 21.81
N LYS A 439 18.14 -9.83 22.16
CA LYS A 439 17.66 -8.45 22.09
C LYS A 439 17.23 -8.04 20.67
N VAL A 440 17.94 -8.51 19.65
CA VAL A 440 17.59 -8.23 18.25
C VAL A 440 16.42 -9.10 17.82
N LEU A 441 16.52 -10.42 18.06
CA LEU A 441 15.51 -11.40 17.64
C LEU A 441 14.15 -11.18 18.30
N ASP A 442 14.11 -10.71 19.55
CA ASP A 442 12.87 -10.35 20.24
C ASP A 442 12.12 -9.19 19.57
N ARG A 443 12.80 -8.39 18.75
CA ARG A 443 12.24 -7.18 18.12
C ARG A 443 11.98 -7.35 16.63
N ALA A 444 12.39 -8.45 16.02
CA ALA A 444 12.24 -8.70 14.58
C ALA A 444 11.52 -10.02 14.29
N ASN A 445 10.74 -10.09 13.22
CA ASN A 445 10.35 -11.37 12.62
C ASN A 445 11.50 -11.89 11.78
N THR A 446 11.87 -13.18 11.93
CA THR A 446 12.94 -13.78 11.12
C THR A 446 12.34 -14.65 10.03
N ILE A 447 12.56 -14.32 8.76
CA ILE A 447 12.04 -15.07 7.60
C ILE A 447 13.21 -15.71 6.86
N GLU A 448 13.18 -17.03 6.73
CA GLU A 448 14.20 -17.82 6.06
C GLU A 448 13.87 -17.98 4.57
N PHE A 449 14.84 -17.70 3.72
CA PHE A 449 14.79 -17.84 2.27
C PHE A 449 15.47 -19.16 1.89
N ASP A 450 14.64 -20.16 1.64
CA ASP A 450 15.08 -21.46 1.15
C ASP A 450 15.49 -21.38 -0.32
N THR A 451 16.50 -22.17 -0.70
CA THR A 451 16.89 -22.31 -2.11
C THR A 451 15.98 -23.33 -2.80
N LEU A 452 15.37 -22.94 -3.92
CA LEU A 452 14.65 -23.87 -4.77
C LEU A 452 15.63 -24.87 -5.42
N SER A 453 15.20 -26.12 -5.59
CA SER A 453 15.95 -27.06 -6.41
C SER A 453 15.93 -26.61 -7.87
N VAL A 454 16.95 -26.99 -8.64
CA VAL A 454 17.01 -26.67 -10.08
C VAL A 454 15.78 -27.22 -10.82
N SER A 455 15.33 -28.42 -10.44
CA SER A 455 14.14 -29.04 -11.02
C SER A 455 12.88 -28.24 -10.71
N ASP A 456 12.70 -27.79 -9.47
CA ASP A 456 11.53 -27.00 -9.09
C ASP A 456 11.55 -25.63 -9.77
N TYR A 457 12.73 -25.01 -9.88
CA TYR A 457 12.92 -23.73 -10.56
C TYR A 457 12.63 -23.79 -12.07
N ILE A 458 13.05 -24.86 -12.76
CA ILE A 458 12.76 -25.05 -14.19
C ILE A 458 11.28 -25.36 -14.43
N ASN A 459 10.65 -26.11 -13.52
CA ASN A 459 9.27 -26.53 -13.63
C ASN A 459 8.30 -25.62 -12.85
N LEU A 460 8.66 -24.35 -12.63
CA LEU A 460 7.78 -23.41 -11.95
C LEU A 460 6.48 -23.25 -12.73
N ASN A 461 5.38 -23.69 -12.12
CA ASN A 461 4.05 -23.33 -12.57
C ASN A 461 3.79 -21.89 -12.12
N LEU A 462 3.82 -20.96 -13.08
CA LEU A 462 3.44 -19.57 -12.89
C LEU A 462 1.91 -19.46 -12.90
N ASP A 463 1.26 -20.13 -11.96
CA ASP A 463 -0.18 -20.01 -11.77
C ASP A 463 -0.51 -18.61 -11.23
N ASN A 464 -1.66 -18.08 -11.66
CA ASN A 464 -2.19 -16.78 -11.24
C ASN A 464 -2.36 -16.68 -9.70
N ASP A 465 -2.53 -15.45 -9.24
CA ASP A 465 -2.74 -15.05 -7.84
C ASP A 465 -3.90 -15.84 -7.17
N ASP A 466 -3.56 -16.82 -6.33
CA ASP A 466 -4.50 -17.71 -5.62
C ASP A 466 -4.34 -17.64 -4.09
N PHE A 467 -3.85 -16.49 -3.60
CA PHE A 467 -3.83 -16.21 -2.17
C PHE A 467 -5.19 -16.47 -1.54
N LYS A 468 -5.20 -17.09 -0.36
CA LYS A 468 -6.43 -17.54 0.30
C LYS A 468 -7.25 -16.39 0.89
N GLY A 469 -6.58 -15.31 1.31
CA GLY A 469 -7.20 -14.15 1.96
C GLY A 469 -7.14 -12.87 1.12
N ASP A 470 -7.52 -11.76 1.75
CA ASP A 470 -7.49 -10.41 1.15
C ASP A 470 -6.04 -9.90 0.99
N ILE A 471 -5.50 -10.08 -0.22
CA ILE A 471 -4.15 -9.61 -0.54
C ILE A 471 -4.05 -8.08 -0.52
N ASN A 472 -5.14 -7.34 -0.77
CA ASN A 472 -5.13 -5.88 -0.76
C ASN A 472 -4.88 -5.35 0.66
N TYR A 473 -5.48 -5.99 1.66
CA TYR A 473 -5.21 -5.72 3.07
C TYR A 473 -3.72 -5.89 3.41
N LEU A 474 -3.10 -7.00 3.02
CA LEU A 474 -1.70 -7.29 3.36
C LEU A 474 -0.69 -6.41 2.63
N GLN A 475 -0.93 -6.13 1.34
CA GLN A 475 -0.02 -5.34 0.52
C GLN A 475 -0.11 -3.83 0.81
N SER A 476 -0.92 -3.41 1.78
CA SER A 476 -1.11 -2.01 2.17
C SER A 476 -0.66 -1.84 3.63
N PRO A 477 0.63 -1.59 3.89
CA PRO A 477 1.24 -1.69 5.22
C PRO A 477 0.61 -0.75 6.25
N LEU A 478 0.11 0.39 5.80
CA LEU A 478 -0.43 1.46 6.64
C LEU A 478 -1.91 1.28 7.01
N ILE A 479 -2.68 0.43 6.31
CA ILE A 479 -4.04 0.06 6.76
C ILE A 479 -3.93 -0.62 8.12
N ASP A 480 -4.80 -0.27 9.07
CA ASP A 480 -4.87 -0.95 10.38
C ASP A 480 -3.53 -0.84 11.15
N SER A 481 -2.82 0.29 10.99
CA SER A 481 -1.54 0.58 11.63
C SER A 481 -1.58 0.48 13.17
N ASP A 482 -2.78 0.62 13.74
CA ASP A 482 -3.04 0.50 15.17
C ASP A 482 -2.94 -0.93 15.72
N ILE A 483 -2.88 -1.97 14.88
CA ILE A 483 -2.63 -3.36 15.36
C ILE A 483 -1.38 -3.43 16.21
N SER A 484 -0.33 -2.71 15.81
CA SER A 484 0.94 -2.66 16.54
C SER A 484 0.77 -2.14 17.98
N ASN A 485 -0.29 -1.35 18.23
CA ASN A 485 -0.65 -0.74 19.51
C ASN A 485 -1.56 -1.62 20.37
N LEU A 486 -2.21 -2.65 19.81
CA LEU A 486 -3.12 -3.53 20.55
C LEU A 486 -2.42 -4.15 21.76
N ASN A 487 -2.99 -3.94 22.94
CA ASN A 487 -2.47 -4.46 24.19
C ASN A 487 -3.05 -5.85 24.48
N ILE A 488 -2.58 -6.51 25.55
CA ILE A 488 -3.01 -7.88 25.87
C ILE A 488 -4.49 -8.01 26.22
N VAL A 489 -5.16 -6.95 26.68
CA VAL A 489 -6.59 -6.93 26.95
C VAL A 489 -7.35 -6.98 25.62
N ASP A 490 -7.02 -6.08 24.70
CA ASP A 490 -7.64 -6.01 23.36
C ASP A 490 -7.47 -7.33 22.60
N LEU A 491 -6.26 -7.90 22.64
CA LEU A 491 -5.96 -9.18 22.00
C LEU A 491 -6.77 -10.34 22.59
N LYS A 492 -6.97 -10.35 23.92
CA LYS A 492 -7.77 -11.38 24.58
C LYS A 492 -9.24 -11.28 24.20
N GLU A 493 -9.77 -10.06 24.11
CA GLU A 493 -11.15 -9.81 23.72
C GLU A 493 -11.39 -10.40 22.32
N ILE A 494 -10.63 -9.95 21.31
CA ILE A 494 -10.74 -10.42 19.93
C ILE A 494 -10.57 -11.93 19.82
N LEU A 495 -9.46 -12.48 20.34
CA LEU A 495 -9.14 -13.91 20.18
C LEU A 495 -10.07 -14.83 20.98
N SER A 496 -10.81 -14.31 21.95
CA SER A 496 -11.75 -15.10 22.74
C SER A 496 -13.06 -15.38 22.02
N GLU A 497 -13.43 -14.53 21.05
CA GLU A 497 -14.65 -14.64 20.23
C GLU A 497 -14.48 -15.61 19.06
N ILE A 498 -13.23 -15.83 18.62
CA ILE A 498 -12.92 -16.73 17.51
C ILE A 498 -13.02 -18.19 17.96
N SER A 499 -13.84 -18.96 17.26
CA SER A 499 -14.00 -20.41 17.49
C SER A 499 -13.05 -21.22 16.60
N CYS A 500 -12.63 -22.39 17.08
CA CYS A 500 -11.84 -23.34 16.29
C CYS A 500 -12.03 -24.77 16.81
N THR A 501 -11.50 -25.75 16.08
CA THR A 501 -11.42 -27.14 16.53
C THR A 501 -10.67 -27.23 17.86
N GLY A 502 -11.39 -27.54 18.93
CA GLY A 502 -10.84 -27.66 20.29
C GLY A 502 -11.29 -26.57 21.27
N GLY A 503 -12.12 -25.61 20.85
CA GLY A 503 -12.70 -24.58 21.73
C GLY A 503 -12.53 -23.18 21.15
N ASN A 504 -12.36 -22.17 22.02
CA ASN A 504 -11.99 -20.84 21.55
C ASN A 504 -10.49 -20.75 21.24
N LEU A 505 -10.15 -19.90 20.27
CA LEU A 505 -8.79 -19.79 19.77
C LEU A 505 -7.80 -19.35 20.85
N LEU A 506 -8.18 -18.39 21.70
CA LEU A 506 -7.32 -17.92 22.80
C LEU A 506 -6.89 -19.06 23.73
N GLN A 507 -7.81 -19.96 24.12
CA GLN A 507 -7.48 -21.08 24.99
C GLN A 507 -6.56 -22.07 24.30
N VAL A 508 -6.83 -22.37 23.01
CA VAL A 508 -6.00 -23.27 22.22
C VAL A 508 -4.58 -22.71 22.06
N LEU A 509 -4.44 -21.45 21.63
CA LEU A 509 -3.14 -20.77 21.52
C LEU A 509 -2.40 -20.71 22.86
N THR A 510 -3.10 -20.48 23.97
CA THR A 510 -2.51 -20.49 25.31
C THR A 510 -1.90 -21.85 25.65
N ASN A 511 -2.61 -22.94 25.36
CA ASN A 511 -2.11 -24.29 25.60
C ASN A 511 -0.89 -24.61 24.74
N GLU A 512 -0.92 -24.22 23.46
CA GLU A 512 0.21 -24.40 22.54
C GLU A 512 1.44 -23.60 22.99
N LEU A 513 1.29 -22.31 23.26
CA LEU A 513 2.38 -21.46 23.72
C LEU A 513 2.98 -21.97 25.03
N ASN A 514 2.17 -22.41 26.00
CA ASN A 514 2.64 -23.03 27.23
C ASN A 514 3.41 -24.33 26.97
N SER A 515 2.94 -25.15 26.03
CA SER A 515 3.60 -26.39 25.62
C SER A 515 4.99 -26.14 25.04
N PHE A 516 5.15 -25.13 24.18
CA PHE A 516 6.46 -24.73 23.64
C PHE A 516 7.36 -24.07 24.70
N GLN A 517 6.81 -23.13 25.47
CA GLN A 517 7.56 -22.40 26.50
C GLN A 517 8.14 -23.34 27.56
N SER A 518 7.36 -24.32 28.02
CA SER A 518 7.81 -25.31 29.02
C SER A 518 8.96 -26.20 28.55
N LYS A 519 9.04 -26.50 27.24
CA LYS A 519 10.12 -27.29 26.62
C LYS A 519 11.39 -26.48 26.37
N LEU A 520 11.26 -25.18 26.16
CA LEU A 520 12.40 -24.26 25.97
C LEU A 520 13.08 -23.87 27.28
N LYS A 521 12.30 -23.78 28.35
CA LYS A 521 12.75 -23.31 29.67
C LYS A 521 13.97 -24.07 30.24
N PRO A 522 14.09 -25.41 30.14
CA PRO A 522 15.25 -26.15 30.64
C PRO A 522 16.58 -25.75 30.00
N ALA A 523 16.57 -25.26 28.76
CA ALA A 523 17.76 -24.78 28.05
C ALA A 523 17.95 -23.26 28.15
N GLY A 524 17.08 -22.54 28.87
CA GLY A 524 17.15 -21.09 29.01
C GLY A 524 16.74 -20.31 27.75
N PHE A 525 15.95 -20.93 26.86
CA PHE A 525 15.42 -20.31 25.64
C PHE A 525 13.93 -19.94 25.74
N ASP A 526 13.36 -19.92 26.94
CA ASP A 526 11.99 -19.48 27.12
C ASP A 526 11.80 -18.01 26.72
N PHE A 527 10.56 -17.67 26.36
CA PHE A 527 10.22 -16.35 25.85
C PHE A 527 9.27 -15.62 26.80
N GLY A 528 9.44 -14.30 26.89
CA GLY A 528 8.62 -13.43 27.73
C GLY A 528 7.37 -12.91 27.02
N PHE A 529 6.64 -12.02 27.71
CA PHE A 529 5.36 -11.47 27.25
C PHE A 529 5.43 -10.75 25.89
N ARG A 530 6.58 -10.17 25.52
CA ARG A 530 6.77 -9.51 24.23
C ARG A 530 6.53 -10.46 23.05
N VAL A 531 7.19 -11.61 23.09
CA VAL A 531 7.06 -12.62 22.03
C VAL A 531 5.63 -13.15 21.99
N ILE A 532 5.03 -13.37 23.16
CA ILE A 532 3.62 -13.79 23.26
C ILE A 532 2.72 -12.76 22.58
N ASN A 533 2.81 -11.48 22.94
CA ASN A 533 1.98 -10.43 22.37
C ASN A 533 2.17 -10.30 20.85
N GLU A 534 3.40 -10.43 20.36
CA GLU A 534 3.69 -10.36 18.92
C GLU A 534 3.08 -11.56 18.16
N ILE A 535 3.19 -12.78 18.70
CA ILE A 535 2.55 -13.96 18.12
C ILE A 535 1.03 -13.76 18.09
N LEU A 536 0.43 -13.30 19.20
CA LEU A 536 -1.02 -13.06 19.26
C LEU A 536 -1.48 -11.99 18.26
N ARG A 537 -0.73 -10.88 18.11
CA ARG A 537 -1.00 -9.87 17.07
C ARG A 537 -0.91 -10.47 15.68
N PHE A 538 0.11 -11.27 15.40
CA PHE A 538 0.23 -11.97 14.12
C PHE A 538 -0.97 -12.86 13.83
N MET A 539 -1.47 -13.59 14.83
CA MET A 539 -2.70 -14.39 14.68
C MET A 539 -3.92 -13.51 14.35
N VAL A 540 -4.06 -12.33 14.95
CA VAL A 540 -5.14 -11.37 14.63
C VAL A 540 -5.03 -10.84 13.20
N VAL A 541 -3.83 -10.44 12.75
CA VAL A 541 -3.62 -9.99 11.36
C VAL A 541 -3.93 -11.09 10.36
N ALA A 542 -3.47 -12.32 10.64
CA ALA A 542 -3.74 -13.48 9.79
C ALA A 542 -5.24 -13.81 9.74
N TRP A 543 -5.94 -13.70 10.86
CA TRP A 543 -7.39 -13.90 10.91
C TRP A 543 -8.14 -12.82 10.09
N ARG A 544 -7.75 -11.55 10.21
CA ARG A 544 -8.30 -10.44 9.40
C ARG A 544 -8.02 -10.63 7.91
N TYR A 545 -6.80 -11.06 7.57
CA TYR A 545 -6.41 -11.41 6.20
C TYR A 545 -7.35 -12.47 5.61
N GLU A 546 -7.80 -13.44 6.40
CA GLU A 546 -8.78 -14.44 5.94
C GLU A 546 -10.24 -13.99 6.02
N ASN A 547 -10.49 -12.68 6.09
CA ASN A 547 -11.81 -12.06 6.20
C ASN A 547 -12.53 -12.38 7.53
N SER A 548 -11.77 -12.52 8.61
CA SER A 548 -12.28 -12.61 9.98
C SER A 548 -13.35 -13.71 10.19
N PRO A 549 -13.08 -14.98 9.82
CA PRO A 549 -14.07 -16.05 9.94
C PRO A 549 -14.43 -16.37 11.40
N ASP A 550 -15.72 -16.62 11.68
CA ASP A 550 -16.20 -16.98 13.03
C ASP A 550 -15.58 -18.29 13.54
N ASN A 551 -15.49 -19.30 12.66
CA ASN A 551 -14.79 -20.55 12.92
C ASN A 551 -13.53 -20.62 12.04
N TRP A 552 -12.37 -20.60 12.69
CA TRP A 552 -11.08 -20.54 12.01
C TRP A 552 -10.26 -21.78 12.36
N ASP A 553 -10.24 -22.78 11.47
CA ASP A 553 -9.59 -24.08 11.71
C ASP A 553 -8.18 -24.19 11.13
N ASN A 554 -7.85 -23.36 10.15
CA ASN A 554 -6.54 -23.30 9.50
C ASN A 554 -5.53 -22.37 10.20
N TRP A 555 -5.87 -21.83 11.38
CA TRP A 555 -4.99 -21.02 12.23
C TRP A 555 -3.62 -21.67 12.47
N GLN A 556 -3.56 -23.01 12.46
CA GLN A 556 -2.34 -23.79 12.70
C GLN A 556 -1.21 -23.45 11.72
N ARG A 557 -1.54 -23.09 10.48
CA ARG A 557 -0.56 -22.63 9.47
C ARG A 557 0.16 -21.36 9.93
N TYR A 558 -0.60 -20.37 10.39
CA TYR A 558 -0.06 -19.09 10.86
C TYR A 558 0.70 -19.24 12.18
N PHE A 559 0.26 -20.17 13.04
CA PHE A 559 1.00 -20.51 14.24
C PHE A 559 2.31 -21.24 13.93
N ASP A 560 2.34 -22.15 12.95
CA ASP A 560 3.56 -22.78 12.45
C ASP A 560 4.57 -21.74 11.96
N ALA A 561 4.09 -20.77 11.16
CA ALA A 561 4.90 -19.63 10.72
C ALA A 561 5.51 -18.87 11.92
N GLN A 562 4.74 -18.62 12.99
CA GLN A 562 5.23 -17.94 14.18
C GLN A 562 6.20 -18.78 15.02
N ILE A 563 6.04 -20.11 15.08
CA ILE A 563 7.04 -20.99 15.68
C ILE A 563 8.37 -20.79 14.93
N LYS A 564 8.37 -20.89 13.59
CA LYS A 564 9.57 -20.74 12.77
C LYS A 564 10.16 -19.31 12.82
N GLN A 565 9.34 -18.27 12.85
CA GLN A 565 9.78 -16.87 12.73
C GLN A 565 10.13 -16.17 14.05
N LYS A 566 9.60 -16.65 15.19
CA LYS A 566 9.75 -15.99 16.50
C LYS A 566 10.30 -16.88 17.60
N ILE A 567 9.98 -18.18 17.58
CA ILE A 567 10.39 -19.10 18.64
C ILE A 567 11.74 -19.73 18.30
N LEU A 568 11.84 -20.39 17.14
CA LEU A 568 13.03 -21.13 16.73
C LEU A 568 14.29 -20.27 16.49
N PRO A 569 14.23 -18.99 16.04
CA PRO A 569 15.43 -18.21 15.72
C PRO A 569 16.43 -18.04 16.86
N LYS A 570 15.97 -18.18 18.11
CA LYS A 570 16.80 -18.05 19.31
C LYS A 570 17.64 -19.28 19.60
N LEU A 571 17.29 -20.42 19.00
CA LEU A 571 17.90 -21.70 19.31
C LEU A 571 19.31 -21.77 18.74
N HIS A 572 20.27 -21.97 19.63
CA HIS A 572 21.67 -22.21 19.28
C HIS A 572 22.37 -22.94 20.41
N GLY A 573 23.40 -23.73 20.09
CA GLY A 573 24.21 -24.38 21.11
C GLY A 573 24.78 -25.73 20.72
N SER A 574 25.48 -26.32 21.67
CA SER A 574 26.08 -27.66 21.52
C SER A 574 25.04 -28.77 21.68
N GLN A 575 25.38 -29.97 21.21
CA GLN A 575 24.54 -31.18 21.35
C GLN A 575 24.04 -31.39 22.79
N LYS A 576 24.90 -31.16 23.79
CA LYS A 576 24.57 -31.34 25.21
C LYS A 576 23.58 -30.29 25.72
N ALA A 577 23.63 -29.09 25.17
CA ALA A 577 22.81 -27.96 25.62
C ALA A 577 21.39 -28.02 25.04
N ILE A 578 21.26 -28.31 23.74
CA ILE A 578 19.98 -28.15 23.02
C ILE A 578 19.44 -29.43 22.38
N GLY A 579 20.20 -30.53 22.35
CA GLY A 579 19.79 -31.73 21.62
C GLY A 579 18.47 -32.35 22.08
N ASN A 580 18.21 -32.38 23.39
CA ASN A 580 16.92 -32.86 23.92
C ASN A 580 15.80 -31.88 23.57
N VAL A 581 16.04 -30.58 23.74
CA VAL A 581 15.05 -29.54 23.43
C VAL A 581 14.63 -29.57 21.97
N LEU A 582 15.56 -29.78 21.03
CA LEU A 582 15.21 -29.91 19.62
C LEU A 582 14.28 -31.10 19.35
N ASN A 583 14.52 -32.25 19.97
CA ASN A 583 13.64 -33.41 19.83
C ASN A 583 12.28 -33.17 20.51
N ASP A 584 12.25 -32.57 21.71
CA ASP A 584 11.01 -32.29 22.43
C ASP A 584 10.12 -31.29 21.66
N LEU A 585 10.73 -30.27 21.05
CA LEU A 585 10.05 -29.33 20.17
C LEU A 585 9.57 -30.00 18.89
N PHE A 586 10.41 -30.84 18.26
CA PHE A 586 10.04 -31.58 17.06
C PHE A 586 8.81 -32.46 17.30
N ASN A 587 8.80 -33.20 18.41
CA ASN A 587 7.66 -34.04 18.80
C ASN A 587 6.39 -33.22 19.10
N SER A 588 6.54 -31.94 19.49
CA SER A 588 5.39 -31.02 19.67
C SER A 588 4.76 -30.59 18.35
N CYS A 589 5.49 -30.71 17.24
CA CYS A 589 4.99 -30.38 15.91
C CYS A 589 4.24 -31.56 15.24
N LEU A 590 4.28 -32.76 15.82
CA LEU A 590 3.64 -33.96 15.27
C LEU A 590 2.17 -34.08 15.73
N ILE A 591 1.33 -34.74 14.93
CA ILE A 591 -0.09 -34.99 15.27
C ILE A 591 -0.21 -36.04 16.40
N ASN A 592 0.65 -37.06 16.41
CA ASN A 592 0.69 -38.08 17.45
C ASN A 592 1.86 -37.80 18.42
N SER A 593 1.55 -37.25 19.59
CA SER A 593 2.54 -36.82 20.59
C SER A 593 3.07 -37.93 21.50
N ASP A 594 2.64 -39.19 21.31
CA ASP A 594 2.97 -40.31 22.20
C ASP A 594 4.36 -40.93 21.98
N ASN A 595 5.16 -40.46 21.00
CA ASN A 595 6.45 -41.05 20.70
C ASN A 595 7.62 -40.09 20.95
N ASN A 596 8.64 -40.59 21.67
CA ASN A 596 9.99 -40.02 21.74
C ASN A 596 10.70 -40.21 20.38
N GLU A 597 10.14 -39.68 19.29
CA GLU A 597 10.75 -39.81 17.98
C GLU A 597 12.05 -39.01 17.94
N GLN A 598 13.02 -39.56 17.22
CA GLN A 598 14.28 -38.87 16.96
C GLN A 598 14.10 -38.04 15.70
N ALA A 599 14.14 -36.71 15.83
CA ALA A 599 13.90 -35.78 14.73
C ALA A 599 14.73 -36.11 13.49
N LYS A 600 15.99 -36.54 13.66
CA LYS A 600 16.92 -36.90 12.58
C LYS A 600 16.49 -38.10 11.74
N LEU A 601 15.74 -39.05 12.31
CA LEU A 601 15.42 -40.34 11.68
C LEU A 601 13.96 -40.45 11.24
N PHE A 602 13.11 -39.49 11.63
CA PHE A 602 11.69 -39.52 11.33
C PHE A 602 11.39 -39.16 9.88
N ASP A 603 10.48 -39.90 9.24
CA ASP A 603 10.01 -39.63 7.88
C ASP A 603 8.86 -38.61 7.92
N LEU A 604 9.19 -37.36 7.59
CA LEU A 604 8.30 -36.21 7.77
C LEU A 604 7.37 -36.04 6.57
N SER A 605 6.07 -35.85 6.81
CA SER A 605 5.10 -35.50 5.78
C SER A 605 4.08 -34.50 6.30
N GLU A 606 3.45 -33.73 5.42
CA GLU A 606 2.40 -32.78 5.84
C GLU A 606 1.26 -33.47 6.58
N ASN A 607 0.94 -34.72 6.24
CA ASN A 607 -0.15 -35.49 6.85
C ASN A 607 0.14 -35.98 8.27
N ASN A 608 1.40 -36.02 8.71
CA ASN A 608 1.78 -36.49 10.05
C ASN A 608 2.19 -35.35 10.98
N CYS A 609 2.13 -34.10 10.50
CA CYS A 609 2.57 -32.92 11.22
C CYS A 609 1.44 -31.91 11.39
N LYS A 610 1.38 -31.34 12.58
CA LYS A 610 0.56 -30.16 12.88
C LYS A 610 1.25 -28.87 12.42
N TYR A 611 2.57 -28.81 12.62
CA TYR A 611 3.42 -27.65 12.31
C TYR A 611 4.57 -28.09 11.41
N TYR A 612 4.27 -28.34 10.14
CA TYR A 612 5.17 -29.00 9.19
C TYR A 612 6.45 -28.21 8.93
N THR A 613 6.37 -26.90 8.68
CA THR A 613 7.53 -26.08 8.32
C THR A 613 8.49 -25.93 9.50
N SER A 614 7.97 -25.80 10.73
CA SER A 614 8.78 -25.81 11.95
C SER A 614 9.39 -27.17 12.23
N ALA A 615 8.64 -28.27 12.03
CA ALA A 615 9.17 -29.63 12.19
C ALA A 615 10.32 -29.90 11.21
N LEU A 616 10.19 -29.46 9.95
CA LEU A 616 11.23 -29.59 8.93
C LEU A 616 12.50 -28.83 9.34
N LYS A 617 12.36 -27.59 9.83
CA LYS A 617 13.50 -26.81 10.33
C LYS A 617 14.17 -27.48 11.54
N LEU A 618 13.39 -27.94 12.51
CA LEU A 618 13.90 -28.65 13.69
C LEU A 618 14.63 -29.95 13.31
N GLN A 619 14.11 -30.70 12.35
CA GLN A 619 14.77 -31.89 11.82
C GLN A 619 16.11 -31.54 11.16
N ASN A 620 16.17 -30.48 10.35
CA ASN A 620 17.42 -30.02 9.73
C ASN A 620 18.43 -29.58 10.79
N MET A 621 18.00 -28.82 11.79
CA MET A 621 18.84 -28.44 12.91
C MET A 621 19.36 -29.66 13.69
N ALA A 622 18.53 -30.68 13.91
CA ALA A 622 18.95 -31.92 14.58
C ALA A 622 19.98 -32.72 13.75
N LYS A 623 19.85 -32.73 12.42
CA LYS A 623 20.84 -33.32 11.50
C LYS A 623 22.19 -32.59 11.61
N VAL A 624 22.19 -31.26 11.50
CA VAL A 624 23.40 -30.43 11.64
C VAL A 624 24.04 -30.61 13.01
N LEU A 625 23.26 -30.58 14.09
CA LEU A 625 23.75 -30.77 15.46
C LEU A 625 24.42 -32.13 15.66
N SER A 626 23.87 -33.18 15.06
CA SER A 626 24.47 -34.52 15.09
C SER A 626 25.82 -34.56 14.39
N ASP A 627 25.95 -33.85 13.27
CA ASP A 627 27.11 -33.95 12.38
C ASP A 627 28.23 -32.98 12.81
N GLN A 628 27.87 -31.75 13.21
CA GLN A 628 28.80 -30.68 13.58
C GLN A 628 28.96 -30.49 15.10
N ARG A 629 28.15 -31.17 15.94
CA ARG A 629 28.11 -31.03 17.41
C ARG A 629 27.68 -29.66 17.94
N TYR A 630 27.40 -28.72 17.05
CA TYR A 630 26.87 -27.40 17.31
C TYR A 630 25.84 -27.08 16.22
N VAL A 631 24.80 -26.32 16.56
CA VAL A 631 23.85 -25.78 15.59
C VAL A 631 23.35 -24.42 16.06
N SER A 632 23.03 -23.55 15.11
CA SER A 632 22.19 -22.37 15.32
C SER A 632 21.02 -22.41 14.33
N PHE A 633 19.97 -21.64 14.59
CA PHE A 633 18.86 -21.53 13.66
C PHE A 633 19.28 -21.08 12.26
N ILE A 634 20.35 -20.29 12.14
CA ILE A 634 20.80 -19.75 10.86
C ILE A 634 21.48 -20.85 10.02
N ASN A 635 22.01 -21.92 10.63
CA ASN A 635 22.69 -23.03 9.96
C ASN A 635 21.81 -23.90 9.06
#